data_AF-A0A0F9YYL3-F1
#
_entry.id   AF-A0A0F9YYL3-F1
#
_cell.length_a   1.000
_cell.length_b   1.000
_cell.length_c   1.000
_cell.angle_alpha   90.00
_cell.angle_beta   90.00
_cell.angle_gamma   90.00
#
_symmetry.space_group_name_H-M   'P 1'
#
loop_
_entity.id
_entity.type
_entity.pdbx_description
1 polymer ?
#
loop_
_entity_poly.entity_id
_entity_poly.type
_entity_poly.pdbx_seq_one_letter_code
_entity_poly.pdbx_strand_id
1 'polypeptide(L)'
;MFENYIARREDLLAIEKALDILWNPKLNYVFKYKERIENIPVISFDSKYVYLWTFDKNLNLEKISIKNRSYNLYKLPHNINKIIDLDQIGWRSGIYIKDIKNLLKKNTKKVINGPCGGLLTPFTEIHKKYYKITKDPYFTKESYYATILHEFGHVYWDSYKLWWPSDKKENLSFLKTAKSYYIKDNISTKTNIIFPNPRFASEIFAFCTEYSASKIFWPEHIKYFDKFAIPRIEKMILEEKIKDLNVQDSSLEANINPHDYALVAGKTLLTQSLKNWVSILIKPLRLT
;
A
#
# COMPACT_ATOMS: atom_id res chain seq x y z
N MET A 1 12.61 13.22 16.99
CA MET A 1 13.82 12.40 17.23
C MET A 1 14.78 12.50 16.07
N PHE A 2 14.29 12.46 14.83
CA PHE A 2 15.12 12.35 13.64
C PHE A 2 15.21 13.63 12.79
N GLU A 3 15.07 14.82 13.41
CA GLU A 3 15.04 16.11 12.70
C GLU A 3 16.34 16.39 11.91
N ASN A 4 17.49 15.86 12.38
CA ASN A 4 18.81 16.01 11.74
C ASN A 4 19.38 14.66 11.25
N TYR A 5 18.53 13.65 11.10
CA TYR A 5 18.97 12.32 10.72
C TYR A 5 19.43 12.26 9.27
N ILE A 6 20.52 11.55 9.01
CA ILE A 6 21.03 11.30 7.66
C ILE A 6 21.07 9.78 7.46
N ALA A 7 20.57 9.32 6.31
CA ALA A 7 20.46 7.92 5.97
C ALA A 7 21.83 7.23 6.04
N ARG A 8 21.87 6.07 6.69
CA ARG A 8 23.02 5.18 6.64
C ARG A 8 22.88 4.26 5.44
N ARG A 9 23.99 3.63 5.06
CA ARG A 9 24.01 2.61 4.00
C ARG A 9 23.01 1.49 4.28
N GLU A 10 22.85 1.12 5.55
CA GLU A 10 21.93 0.06 5.99
C GLU A 10 20.46 0.37 5.69
N ASP A 11 20.03 1.64 5.81
CA ASP A 11 18.66 2.04 5.53
C ASP A 11 18.35 1.95 4.03
N LEU A 12 19.28 2.42 3.19
CA LEU A 12 19.14 2.34 1.73
C LEU A 12 19.13 0.88 1.26
N LEU A 13 20.02 0.04 1.83
CA LEU A 13 20.04 -1.39 1.55
C LEU A 13 18.79 -2.12 2.03
N ALA A 14 18.11 -1.61 3.06
CA ALA A 14 16.87 -2.20 3.53
C ALA A 14 15.73 -2.04 2.52
N ILE A 15 15.63 -0.87 1.87
CA ILE A 15 14.67 -0.63 0.79
C ILE A 15 14.98 -1.52 -0.41
N GLU A 16 16.24 -1.57 -0.84
CA GLU A 16 16.69 -2.49 -1.90
C GLU A 16 16.32 -3.95 -1.60
N LYS A 17 16.48 -4.38 -0.35
CA LYS A 17 16.12 -5.73 0.06
C LYS A 17 14.61 -5.97 -0.01
N ALA A 18 13.78 -4.99 0.36
CA ALA A 18 12.33 -5.10 0.21
C ALA A 18 11.94 -5.21 -1.27
N LEU A 19 12.60 -4.46 -2.16
CA LEU A 19 12.39 -4.54 -3.61
C LEU A 19 12.81 -5.91 -4.17
N ASP A 20 13.93 -6.48 -3.73
CA ASP A 20 14.31 -7.86 -4.12
C ASP A 20 13.24 -8.89 -3.74
N ILE A 21 12.62 -8.70 -2.56
CA ILE A 21 11.60 -9.60 -2.06
C ILE A 21 10.30 -9.45 -2.87
N LEU A 22 9.93 -8.22 -3.25
CA LEU A 22 8.82 -7.94 -4.16
C LEU A 22 8.98 -8.74 -5.47
N TRP A 23 10.19 -8.79 -6.01
CA TRP A 23 10.51 -9.50 -7.26
C TRP A 23 10.73 -11.00 -7.08
N ASN A 24 10.75 -11.51 -5.85
CA ASN A 24 10.98 -12.94 -5.59
C ASN A 24 9.88 -13.82 -6.21
N PRO A 25 10.22 -14.97 -6.84
CA PRO A 25 9.24 -15.88 -7.42
C PRO A 25 8.20 -16.43 -6.43
N LYS A 26 8.53 -16.52 -5.13
CA LYS A 26 7.58 -16.98 -4.10
C LYS A 26 6.39 -16.03 -3.93
N LEU A 27 6.48 -14.76 -4.37
CA LEU A 27 5.37 -13.82 -4.38
C LEU A 27 4.61 -13.74 -5.70
N ASN A 28 4.93 -14.57 -6.71
CA ASN A 28 4.25 -14.53 -8.00
C ASN A 28 2.75 -14.86 -7.91
N TYR A 29 2.28 -15.54 -6.87
CA TYR A 29 0.85 -15.75 -6.69
C TYR A 29 0.13 -14.47 -6.23
N VAL A 30 0.81 -13.58 -5.49
CA VAL A 30 0.32 -12.26 -5.06
C VAL A 30 0.43 -11.28 -6.23
N PHE A 31 1.67 -11.08 -6.70
CA PHE A 31 2.02 -10.19 -7.80
C PHE A 31 2.16 -10.98 -9.10
N LYS A 32 1.06 -11.58 -9.54
CA LYS A 32 0.99 -12.37 -10.78
C LYS A 32 1.34 -11.56 -12.03
N TYR A 33 0.86 -10.33 -12.13
CA TYR A 33 1.06 -9.42 -13.27
C TYR A 33 2.03 -8.29 -12.89
N LYS A 34 3.27 -8.69 -12.62
CA LYS A 34 4.36 -7.86 -12.10
C LYS A 34 4.68 -6.64 -12.98
N GLU A 35 4.42 -6.73 -14.27
CA GLU A 35 4.52 -5.63 -15.24
C GLU A 35 3.68 -4.40 -14.83
N ARG A 36 2.61 -4.59 -14.05
CA ARG A 36 1.75 -3.48 -13.58
C ARG A 36 2.41 -2.59 -12.53
N ILE A 37 3.41 -3.10 -11.84
CA ILE A 37 4.14 -2.38 -10.79
C ILE A 37 5.62 -2.21 -11.11
N GLU A 38 6.07 -2.68 -12.28
CA GLU A 38 7.49 -2.65 -12.64
C GLU A 38 8.04 -1.22 -12.72
N ASN A 39 7.28 -0.27 -13.26
CA ASN A 39 7.77 1.10 -13.44
C ASN A 39 7.44 2.03 -12.26
N ILE A 40 6.99 1.48 -11.13
CA ILE A 40 6.59 2.27 -9.98
C ILE A 40 7.83 2.73 -9.18
N PRO A 41 8.06 4.04 -9.04
CA PRO A 41 9.16 4.55 -8.24
C PRO A 41 8.91 4.36 -6.74
N VAL A 42 9.98 4.22 -5.96
CA VAL A 42 9.92 4.20 -4.48
C VAL A 42 10.67 5.40 -3.94
N ILE A 43 10.10 6.04 -2.93
CA ILE A 43 10.59 7.30 -2.40
C ILE A 43 10.84 7.15 -0.89
N SER A 44 12.01 7.59 -0.45
CA SER A 44 12.31 7.75 0.98
C SER A 44 13.05 9.06 1.19
N PHE A 45 13.19 9.49 2.44
CA PHE A 45 13.83 10.78 2.73
C PHE A 45 14.51 10.76 4.10
N ASP A 46 15.49 11.64 4.27
CA ASP A 46 16.12 11.99 5.54
C ASP A 46 16.09 13.52 5.73
N SER A 47 16.82 14.08 6.70
CA SER A 47 16.81 15.53 6.95
C SER A 47 17.43 16.38 5.83
N LYS A 48 18.14 15.79 4.87
CA LYS A 48 18.89 16.50 3.82
C LYS A 48 18.54 16.07 2.40
N TYR A 49 18.10 14.83 2.21
CA TYR A 49 17.98 14.20 0.90
C TYR A 49 16.67 13.47 0.72
N VAL A 50 16.11 13.60 -0.48
CA VAL A 50 15.11 12.67 -1.01
C VAL A 50 15.85 11.60 -1.82
N TYR A 51 15.50 10.35 -1.57
CA TYR A 51 15.98 9.17 -2.26
C TYR A 51 14.90 8.63 -3.18
N LEU A 52 15.26 8.36 -4.43
CA LEU A 52 14.34 7.88 -5.47
C LEU A 52 14.89 6.61 -6.10
N TRP A 53 14.20 5.50 -5.88
CA TRP A 53 14.42 4.26 -6.61
C TRP A 53 13.52 4.23 -7.84
N THR A 54 14.08 4.10 -9.04
CA THR A 54 13.31 4.01 -10.29
C THR A 54 14.04 3.23 -11.38
N PHE A 55 13.30 2.60 -12.29
CA PHE A 55 13.88 2.00 -13.49
C PHE A 55 14.30 3.03 -14.55
N ASP A 56 13.85 4.28 -14.43
CA ASP A 56 14.25 5.35 -15.34
C ASP A 56 15.75 5.66 -15.19
N LYS A 57 16.52 5.40 -16.26
CA LYS A 57 17.97 5.62 -16.31
C LYS A 57 18.33 7.04 -16.78
N ASN A 58 17.37 7.77 -17.34
CA ASN A 58 17.61 9.02 -18.06
C ASN A 58 17.35 10.26 -17.19
N LEU A 59 17.23 10.08 -15.87
CA LEU A 59 17.14 11.19 -14.95
C LEU A 59 18.51 11.86 -14.79
N ASN A 60 18.56 13.17 -15.02
CA ASN A 60 19.74 14.00 -14.81
C ASN A 60 19.90 14.33 -13.31
N LEU A 61 20.14 13.30 -12.49
CA LEU A 61 20.25 13.37 -11.03
C LEU A 61 21.47 12.59 -10.54
N GLU A 62 21.96 12.92 -9.34
CA GLU A 62 23.05 12.20 -8.70
C GLU A 62 22.64 10.73 -8.48
N LYS A 63 23.30 9.81 -9.18
CA LYS A 63 23.06 8.37 -9.05
C LYS A 63 23.97 7.78 -7.98
N ILE A 64 23.38 7.13 -6.99
CA ILE A 64 24.12 6.36 -5.99
C ILE A 64 24.34 4.94 -6.53
N SER A 65 25.59 4.50 -6.59
CA SER A 65 25.91 3.12 -6.92
C SER A 65 25.68 2.21 -5.70
N ILE A 66 24.66 1.36 -5.79
CA ILE A 66 24.42 0.26 -4.86
C ILE A 66 24.32 -1.03 -5.70
N LYS A 67 24.76 -2.17 -5.15
CA LYS A 67 24.99 -3.43 -5.89
C LYS A 67 23.74 -4.04 -6.56
N ASN A 68 22.53 -3.52 -6.36
CA ASN A 68 21.31 -4.17 -6.82
C ASN A 68 20.87 -3.76 -8.22
N ARG A 69 20.41 -4.74 -9.01
CA ARG A 69 20.41 -4.67 -10.49
C ARG A 69 19.13 -4.13 -11.13
N SER A 70 18.03 -4.03 -10.40
CA SER A 70 16.73 -3.71 -10.99
C SER A 70 16.44 -2.20 -10.95
N TYR A 71 16.56 -1.55 -9.79
CA TYR A 71 16.29 -0.12 -9.64
C TYR A 71 17.56 0.72 -9.69
N ASN A 72 17.46 1.93 -10.26
CA ASN A 72 18.46 2.97 -10.09
C ASN A 72 18.10 3.81 -8.86
N LEU A 73 19.07 4.03 -7.98
CA LEU A 73 18.91 4.94 -6.86
C LEU A 73 19.46 6.32 -7.20
N TYR A 74 18.60 7.33 -7.10
CA TYR A 74 18.95 8.74 -7.22
C TYR A 74 18.82 9.45 -5.88
N LYS A 75 19.66 10.46 -5.70
CA LYS A 75 19.72 11.30 -4.51
C LYS A 75 19.47 12.75 -4.89
N LEU A 76 18.58 13.42 -4.18
CA LEU A 76 18.23 14.81 -4.42
C LEU A 76 18.37 15.61 -3.12
N PRO A 77 19.21 16.65 -3.07
CA PRO A 77 19.25 17.55 -1.92
C PRO A 77 17.94 18.33 -1.81
N HIS A 78 17.54 18.63 -0.57
CA HIS A 78 16.37 19.45 -0.28
C HIS A 78 16.58 20.39 0.89
N ASN A 79 15.75 21.44 0.96
CA ASN A 79 15.72 22.42 2.05
C ASN A 79 14.36 22.40 2.78
N ILE A 80 13.73 21.22 2.90
CA ILE A 80 12.47 21.06 3.64
C ILE A 80 12.74 21.41 5.11
N ASN A 81 12.05 22.42 5.62
CA ASN A 81 12.34 23.00 6.95
C ASN A 81 12.21 21.99 8.10
N LYS A 82 11.28 21.03 7.99
CA LYS A 82 11.10 20.02 9.03
C LYS A 82 10.50 18.73 8.48
N ILE A 83 11.17 17.62 8.75
CA ILE A 83 10.64 16.25 8.61
C ILE A 83 10.43 15.73 10.03
N ILE A 84 9.18 15.52 10.43
CA ILE A 84 8.85 15.12 11.80
C ILE A 84 8.84 13.59 11.96
N ASP A 85 8.80 13.11 13.20
CA ASP A 85 8.74 11.66 13.46
C ASP A 85 7.46 11.04 12.86
N LEU A 86 6.33 11.76 12.85
CA LEU A 86 5.09 11.30 12.20
C LEU A 86 5.23 11.14 10.67
N ASP A 87 6.16 11.85 10.06
CA ASP A 87 6.46 11.67 8.64
C ASP A 87 7.29 10.40 8.41
N GLN A 88 7.92 9.83 9.42
CA GLN A 88 8.86 8.71 9.28
C GLN A 88 8.36 7.41 9.93
N ILE A 89 7.20 7.46 10.59
CA ILE A 89 6.58 6.33 11.31
C ILE A 89 5.97 5.28 10.39
N GLY A 90 5.97 5.46 9.08
CA GLY A 90 5.28 4.52 8.20
C GLY A 90 5.57 4.76 6.74
N TRP A 91 4.94 3.90 5.93
CA TRP A 91 4.91 4.01 4.49
C TRP A 91 3.48 4.27 4.04
N ARG A 92 3.34 4.88 2.86
CA ARG A 92 2.05 5.12 2.21
C ARG A 92 2.19 4.94 0.71
N SER A 93 1.12 4.46 0.08
CA SER A 93 0.95 4.43 -1.36
C SER A 93 0.74 5.86 -1.87
N GLY A 94 1.84 6.48 -2.29
CA GLY A 94 1.90 7.85 -2.77
C GLY A 94 2.62 8.81 -1.82
N ILE A 95 3.02 9.96 -2.37
CA ILE A 95 3.81 10.97 -1.65
C ILE A 95 2.85 11.91 -0.89
N TYR A 96 2.88 11.85 0.45
CA TYR A 96 2.05 12.68 1.33
C TYR A 96 2.75 13.99 1.76
N ILE A 97 4.07 14.06 1.67
CA ILE A 97 4.82 15.30 1.94
C ILE A 97 4.84 16.15 0.67
N LYS A 98 4.06 17.24 0.69
CA LYS A 98 3.86 18.12 -0.48
C LYS A 98 5.18 18.65 -1.04
N ASP A 99 6.13 18.98 -0.19
CA ASP A 99 7.42 19.54 -0.61
C ASP A 99 8.29 18.50 -1.35
N ILE A 100 8.28 17.24 -0.90
CA ILE A 100 8.94 16.13 -1.61
C ILE A 100 8.30 15.92 -2.98
N LYS A 101 6.97 15.94 -3.06
CA LYS A 101 6.24 15.80 -4.32
C LYS A 101 6.61 16.93 -5.31
N ASN A 102 6.68 18.16 -4.83
CA ASN A 102 7.06 19.33 -5.62
C ASN A 102 8.53 19.25 -6.07
N LEU A 103 9.43 18.86 -5.18
CA LEU A 103 10.85 18.69 -5.48
C LEU A 103 11.05 17.65 -6.59
N LEU A 104 10.42 16.49 -6.48
CA LEU A 104 10.51 15.42 -7.48
C LEU A 104 9.92 15.87 -8.82
N LYS A 105 8.76 16.54 -8.83
CA LYS A 105 8.16 17.08 -10.06
C LYS A 105 9.08 18.10 -10.75
N LYS A 106 9.69 19.02 -9.98
CA LYS A 106 10.61 20.03 -10.50
C LYS A 106 11.86 19.40 -11.14
N ASN A 107 12.45 18.43 -10.46
CA ASN A 107 13.73 17.83 -10.87
C ASN A 107 13.59 16.77 -11.98
N THR A 108 12.48 16.02 -11.99
CA THR A 108 12.24 14.96 -12.99
C THR A 108 11.39 15.42 -14.18
N LYS A 109 10.70 16.56 -14.06
CA LYS A 109 9.66 17.03 -15.01
C LYS A 109 8.51 16.02 -15.21
N LYS A 110 8.36 15.04 -14.32
CA LYS A 110 7.35 13.98 -14.38
C LYS A 110 6.49 14.01 -13.12
N VAL A 111 5.28 13.47 -13.22
CA VAL A 111 4.47 13.17 -12.03
C VAL A 111 4.98 11.85 -11.48
N ILE A 112 5.70 11.92 -10.35
CA ILE A 112 6.19 10.76 -9.61
C ILE A 112 5.11 10.36 -8.59
N ASN A 113 4.69 9.11 -8.63
CA ASN A 113 3.78 8.54 -7.64
C ASN A 113 4.15 7.08 -7.38
N GLY A 114 4.24 6.69 -6.12
CA GLY A 114 4.60 5.35 -5.67
C GLY A 114 4.79 5.32 -4.16
N PRO A 115 5.15 4.16 -3.59
CA PRO A 115 5.33 4.01 -2.15
C PRO A 115 6.34 5.03 -1.61
N CYS A 116 5.94 5.71 -0.54
CA CYS A 116 6.73 6.76 0.10
C CYS A 116 6.70 6.58 1.62
N GLY A 117 7.86 6.65 2.28
CA GLY A 117 7.91 6.51 3.73
C GLY A 117 9.26 6.84 4.35
N GLY A 118 9.36 6.61 5.66
CA GLY A 118 10.58 6.77 6.44
C GLY A 118 11.62 5.69 6.16
N LEU A 119 12.87 5.98 6.49
CA LEU A 119 14.00 5.04 6.45
C LEU A 119 13.92 4.00 7.59
N LEU A 120 14.62 2.87 7.44
CA LEU A 120 14.60 1.74 8.40
C LEU A 120 14.84 2.18 9.85
N THR A 121 15.92 2.94 10.11
CA THR A 121 16.29 3.36 11.45
C THR A 121 15.23 4.30 12.04
N PRO A 122 14.82 5.39 11.38
CA PRO A 122 13.70 6.20 11.84
C PRO A 122 12.43 5.40 12.14
N PHE A 123 12.00 4.57 11.20
CA PHE A 123 10.80 3.75 11.32
C PHE A 123 10.83 2.89 12.58
N THR A 124 11.85 2.03 12.71
CA THR A 124 11.93 1.06 13.82
C THR A 124 12.09 1.73 15.18
N GLU A 125 12.89 2.79 15.29
CA GLU A 125 13.13 3.46 16.57
C GLU A 125 11.94 4.31 17.03
N ILE A 126 11.20 4.93 16.10
CA ILE A 126 9.94 5.61 16.41
C ILE A 126 8.94 4.59 16.96
N HIS A 127 8.76 3.44 16.29
CA HIS A 127 7.86 2.38 16.75
C HIS A 127 8.23 1.86 18.15
N LYS A 128 9.52 1.57 18.41
CA LYS A 128 10.01 1.17 19.74
C LYS A 128 9.67 2.20 20.82
N LYS A 129 9.84 3.49 20.51
CA LYS A 129 9.65 4.59 21.45
C LYS A 129 8.18 4.81 21.79
N TYR A 130 7.30 4.88 20.79
CA TYR A 130 5.92 5.31 20.99
C TYR A 130 4.96 4.20 21.40
N TYR A 131 5.21 2.95 21.00
CA TYR A 131 4.19 1.90 21.11
C TYR A 131 4.53 0.75 22.07
N LYS A 132 5.70 0.78 22.72
CA LYS A 132 6.27 -0.29 23.55
C LYS A 132 6.38 -1.61 22.76
N ILE A 133 7.60 -2.14 22.66
CA ILE A 133 7.97 -3.31 21.83
C ILE A 133 6.98 -4.50 21.90
N THR A 134 6.31 -4.71 23.04
CA THR A 134 5.40 -5.84 23.24
C THR A 134 4.04 -5.73 22.52
N LYS A 135 3.66 -4.54 22.02
CA LYS A 135 2.33 -4.30 21.44
C LYS A 135 2.35 -3.79 20.00
N ASP A 136 3.51 -3.57 19.41
CA ASP A 136 3.65 -3.05 18.06
C ASP A 136 4.35 -4.11 17.22
N PRO A 137 3.87 -4.51 16.03
CA PRO A 137 4.64 -5.41 15.16
C PRO A 137 5.70 -4.67 14.33
N TYR A 138 5.67 -3.34 14.26
CA TYR A 138 6.41 -2.53 13.29
C TYR A 138 7.79 -2.03 13.78
N PHE A 139 8.44 -2.76 14.71
CA PHE A 139 9.72 -2.34 15.32
C PHE A 139 10.96 -3.10 14.80
N THR A 140 10.81 -3.99 13.82
CA THR A 140 11.90 -4.82 13.30
C THR A 140 12.21 -4.52 11.84
N LYS A 141 13.32 -5.07 11.36
CA LYS A 141 13.71 -4.95 9.96
C LYS A 141 12.73 -5.67 9.02
N GLU A 142 12.22 -6.79 9.48
CA GLU A 142 11.25 -7.62 8.77
C GLU A 142 9.92 -6.89 8.60
N SER A 143 9.43 -6.25 9.65
CA SER A 143 8.19 -5.46 9.57
C SER A 143 8.36 -4.21 8.72
N TYR A 144 9.55 -3.59 8.72
CA TYR A 144 9.87 -2.53 7.76
C TYR A 144 9.75 -3.01 6.30
N TYR A 145 10.33 -4.17 5.97
CA TYR A 145 10.18 -4.75 4.63
C TYR A 145 8.72 -5.09 4.30
N ALA A 146 7.99 -5.65 5.26
CA ALA A 146 6.59 -6.02 5.12
C ALA A 146 5.72 -4.80 4.82
N THR A 147 5.99 -3.66 5.47
CA THR A 147 5.27 -2.40 5.26
C THR A 147 5.51 -1.84 3.85
N ILE A 148 6.74 -1.93 3.31
CA ILE A 148 6.99 -1.55 1.91
C ILE A 148 6.18 -2.45 0.95
N LEU A 149 6.15 -3.76 1.20
CA LEU A 149 5.36 -4.71 0.40
C LEU A 149 3.85 -4.47 0.52
N HIS A 150 3.36 -4.06 1.69
CA HIS A 150 1.98 -3.66 1.93
C HIS A 150 1.58 -2.52 0.99
N GLU A 151 2.40 -1.47 0.91
CA GLU A 151 2.13 -0.34 0.00
C GLU A 151 2.20 -0.74 -1.47
N PHE A 152 3.09 -1.66 -1.84
CA PHE A 152 3.06 -2.26 -3.18
C PHE A 152 1.79 -3.08 -3.40
N GLY A 153 1.23 -3.71 -2.37
CA GLY A 153 -0.08 -4.35 -2.41
C GLY A 153 -1.18 -3.36 -2.82
N HIS A 154 -1.19 -2.17 -2.21
CA HIS A 154 -2.09 -1.08 -2.64
C HIS A 154 -1.82 -0.63 -4.06
N VAL A 155 -0.57 -0.34 -4.44
CA VAL A 155 -0.26 0.14 -5.80
C VAL A 155 -0.62 -0.91 -6.84
N TYR A 156 -0.35 -2.18 -6.56
CA TYR A 156 -0.73 -3.29 -7.42
C TYR A 156 -2.24 -3.41 -7.54
N TRP A 157 -2.97 -3.36 -6.43
CA TRP A 157 -4.42 -3.32 -6.44
C TRP A 157 -4.96 -2.12 -7.25
N ASP A 158 -4.36 -0.95 -7.06
CA ASP A 158 -4.71 0.29 -7.77
C ASP A 158 -4.38 0.22 -9.26
N SER A 159 -3.41 -0.60 -9.66
CA SER A 159 -3.14 -0.86 -11.07
C SER A 159 -4.25 -1.68 -11.75
N TYR A 160 -5.08 -2.40 -10.98
CA TYR A 160 -6.34 -2.97 -11.46
C TYR A 160 -7.50 -2.00 -11.35
N LYS A 161 -7.37 -0.95 -10.52
CA LYS A 161 -8.27 0.21 -10.50
C LYS A 161 -8.09 1.04 -11.77
N LEU A 162 -8.44 0.43 -12.88
CA LEU A 162 -9.13 1.08 -13.98
C LEU A 162 -10.42 1.69 -13.40
N TRP A 163 -10.34 2.83 -12.71
CA TRP A 163 -11.53 3.50 -12.22
C TRP A 163 -12.49 3.75 -13.38
N TRP A 164 -13.74 3.35 -13.12
CA TRP A 164 -15.08 3.62 -13.65
C TRP A 164 -15.31 3.89 -15.14
N PRO A 165 -14.34 4.46 -15.87
CA PRO A 165 -14.36 4.38 -17.29
C PRO A 165 -12.96 4.39 -17.95
N SER A 166 -12.10 3.38 -17.77
CA SER A 166 -10.82 3.36 -18.51
C SER A 166 -10.95 2.78 -19.94
N ASP A 167 -12.05 2.09 -20.23
CA ASP A 167 -12.39 1.68 -21.59
C ASP A 167 -13.33 2.72 -22.20
N LYS A 168 -12.75 3.67 -22.94
CA LYS A 168 -13.49 4.74 -23.62
C LYS A 168 -14.75 4.24 -24.34
N LYS A 169 -14.71 3.05 -24.95
CA LYS A 169 -15.82 2.47 -25.71
C LYS A 169 -16.94 2.01 -24.78
N GLU A 170 -16.61 1.32 -23.69
CA GLU A 170 -17.57 0.87 -22.68
C GLU A 170 -18.25 2.07 -21.99
N ASN A 171 -17.48 3.12 -21.71
CA ASN A 171 -18.00 4.33 -21.04
C ASN A 171 -18.96 5.09 -21.92
N LEU A 172 -18.60 5.24 -23.21
CA LEU A 172 -19.48 5.86 -24.19
C LEU A 172 -20.77 5.03 -24.35
N SER A 173 -20.69 3.71 -24.20
CA SER A 173 -21.87 2.84 -24.16
C SER A 173 -22.72 3.15 -22.92
N PHE A 174 -22.15 3.17 -21.72
CA PHE A 174 -22.88 3.52 -20.49
C PHE A 174 -23.50 4.91 -20.54
N LEU A 175 -22.78 5.92 -21.03
CA LEU A 175 -23.30 7.28 -21.18
C LEU A 175 -24.45 7.36 -22.19
N LYS A 176 -24.37 6.62 -23.31
CA LYS A 176 -25.46 6.55 -24.31
C LYS A 176 -26.68 5.83 -23.75
N THR A 177 -26.51 4.72 -23.07
CA THR A 177 -27.59 3.96 -22.42
C THR A 177 -28.23 4.76 -21.29
N ALA A 178 -27.44 5.42 -20.45
CA ALA A 178 -27.96 6.32 -19.42
C ALA A 178 -28.76 7.46 -20.06
N LYS A 179 -28.23 8.10 -21.13
CA LYS A 179 -28.97 9.12 -21.89
C LYS A 179 -30.29 8.57 -22.42
N SER A 180 -30.30 7.36 -22.99
CA SER A 180 -31.49 6.73 -23.57
C SER A 180 -32.58 6.48 -22.51
N TYR A 181 -32.19 6.09 -21.29
CA TYR A 181 -33.11 6.00 -20.14
C TYR A 181 -33.75 7.35 -19.79
N TYR A 182 -32.97 8.45 -19.77
CA TYR A 182 -33.51 9.79 -19.46
C TYR A 182 -34.44 10.33 -20.54
N ILE A 183 -34.18 10.03 -21.82
CA ILE A 183 -35.02 10.48 -22.93
C ILE A 183 -36.14 9.48 -23.28
N LYS A 184 -36.28 8.40 -22.49
CA LYS A 184 -37.27 7.30 -22.66
C LYS A 184 -37.22 6.62 -24.03
N ASP A 185 -36.06 6.63 -24.67
CA ASP A 185 -35.87 6.07 -26.00
C ASP A 185 -35.20 4.69 -25.87
N ASN A 186 -35.92 3.64 -26.26
CA ASN A 186 -35.53 2.23 -26.26
C ASN A 186 -34.76 1.74 -25.00
N ILE A 187 -35.49 1.30 -23.98
CA ILE A 187 -34.93 0.85 -22.70
C ILE A 187 -34.37 -0.58 -22.85
N SER A 188 -33.08 -0.71 -23.14
CA SER A 188 -32.37 -1.99 -22.98
C SER A 188 -32.25 -2.34 -21.49
N THR A 189 -32.66 -3.55 -21.11
CA THR A 189 -32.61 -4.04 -19.71
C THR A 189 -31.30 -4.74 -19.35
N LYS A 190 -30.37 -4.90 -20.30
CA LYS A 190 -29.09 -5.58 -20.05
C LYS A 190 -27.94 -4.58 -19.98
N THR A 191 -27.53 -4.25 -18.76
CA THR A 191 -26.28 -3.53 -18.51
C THR A 191 -25.44 -4.30 -17.50
N ASN A 192 -24.25 -4.73 -17.91
CA ASN A 192 -23.24 -5.26 -16.99
C ASN A 192 -22.52 -4.06 -16.32
N ILE A 193 -23.19 -3.37 -15.40
CA ILE A 193 -22.54 -2.31 -14.63
C ILE A 193 -21.64 -2.98 -13.60
N ILE A 194 -20.35 -2.65 -13.68
CA ILE A 194 -19.35 -3.04 -12.68
C ILE A 194 -19.24 -1.89 -11.67
N PHE A 195 -19.48 -2.20 -10.39
CA PHE A 195 -19.28 -1.23 -9.31
C PHE A 195 -17.82 -1.27 -8.85
N PRO A 196 -17.22 -0.11 -8.55
CA PRO A 196 -15.89 -0.08 -7.98
C PRO A 196 -15.88 -0.88 -6.69
N ASN A 197 -14.84 -1.68 -6.51
CA ASN A 197 -14.63 -2.37 -5.25
C ASN A 197 -14.23 -1.32 -4.20
N PRO A 198 -14.98 -1.17 -3.09
CA PRO A 198 -14.80 -0.09 -2.12
C PRO A 198 -13.39 -0.03 -1.53
N ARG A 199 -13.02 1.15 -0.98
CA ARG A 199 -11.67 1.45 -0.46
C ARG A 199 -11.13 0.36 0.46
N PHE A 200 -11.98 -0.23 1.29
CA PHE A 200 -11.60 -1.30 2.21
C PHE A 200 -11.08 -2.58 1.53
N ALA A 201 -11.48 -2.86 0.28
CA ALA A 201 -10.96 -4.00 -0.47
C ALA A 201 -9.46 -3.82 -0.79
N SER A 202 -9.01 -2.56 -0.92
CA SER A 202 -7.59 -2.21 -1.04
C SER A 202 -6.81 -2.60 0.21
N GLU A 203 -7.37 -2.32 1.40
CA GLU A 203 -6.77 -2.72 2.68
C GLU A 203 -6.77 -4.24 2.86
N ILE A 204 -7.84 -4.94 2.49
CA ILE A 204 -7.84 -6.41 2.51
C ILE A 204 -6.72 -6.95 1.62
N PHE A 205 -6.55 -6.39 0.42
CA PHE A 205 -5.51 -6.83 -0.51
C PHE A 205 -4.11 -6.59 0.06
N ALA A 206 -3.86 -5.39 0.60
CA ALA A 206 -2.58 -5.02 1.18
C ALA A 206 -2.25 -5.83 2.44
N PHE A 207 -3.22 -6.01 3.34
CA PHE A 207 -3.11 -6.94 4.46
C PHE A 207 -2.76 -8.36 4.00
N CYS A 208 -3.50 -8.90 3.01
CA CYS A 208 -3.25 -10.25 2.50
C CYS A 208 -1.84 -10.37 1.92
N THR A 209 -1.35 -9.31 1.27
CA THR A 209 0.01 -9.20 0.72
C THR A 209 1.06 -9.22 1.82
N GLU A 210 0.91 -8.35 2.83
CA GLU A 210 1.82 -8.25 3.98
C GLU A 210 1.89 -9.56 4.77
N TYR A 211 0.74 -10.13 5.10
CA TYR A 211 0.63 -11.37 5.85
C TYR A 211 1.23 -12.55 5.07
N SER A 212 0.93 -12.63 3.77
CA SER A 212 1.51 -13.62 2.86
C SER A 212 3.04 -13.55 2.83
N ALA A 213 3.59 -12.36 2.59
CA ALA A 213 5.03 -12.15 2.52
C ALA A 213 5.70 -12.48 3.86
N SER A 214 5.12 -12.00 4.96
CA SER A 214 5.62 -12.28 6.31
C SER A 214 5.61 -13.75 6.64
N LYS A 215 4.56 -14.49 6.28
CA LYS A 215 4.52 -15.95 6.48
C LYS A 215 5.61 -16.69 5.71
N ILE A 216 5.95 -16.22 4.51
CA ILE A 216 6.92 -16.88 3.62
C ILE A 216 8.36 -16.56 4.03
N PHE A 217 8.64 -15.30 4.37
CA PHE A 217 10.00 -14.80 4.54
C PHE A 217 10.37 -14.50 6.00
N TRP A 218 9.39 -14.19 6.85
CA TRP A 218 9.61 -13.71 8.22
C TRP A 218 8.64 -14.35 9.24
N PRO A 219 8.76 -15.67 9.51
CA PRO A 219 7.81 -16.36 10.38
C PRO A 219 7.71 -15.79 11.80
N GLU A 220 8.78 -15.21 12.34
CA GLU A 220 8.74 -14.53 13.64
C GLU A 220 7.91 -13.24 13.59
N HIS A 221 7.97 -12.46 12.50
CA HIS A 221 7.13 -11.28 12.32
C HIS A 221 5.65 -11.65 12.40
N ILE A 222 5.24 -12.77 11.80
CA ILE A 222 3.86 -13.27 11.90
C ILE A 222 3.44 -13.54 13.34
N LYS A 223 4.31 -14.08 14.19
CA LYS A 223 3.96 -14.31 15.60
C LYS A 223 3.68 -12.99 16.33
N TYR A 224 4.45 -11.94 16.05
CA TYR A 224 4.19 -10.61 16.61
C TYR A 224 2.93 -9.99 16.02
N PHE A 225 2.73 -10.13 14.72
CA PHE A 225 1.54 -9.64 14.03
C PHE A 225 0.26 -10.29 14.58
N ASP A 226 0.24 -11.62 14.72
CA ASP A 226 -0.91 -12.34 15.29
C ASP A 226 -1.17 -11.93 16.75
N LYS A 227 -0.11 -11.78 17.56
CA LYS A 227 -0.21 -11.26 18.94
C LYS A 227 -0.76 -9.83 18.99
N PHE A 228 -0.44 -9.00 18.00
CA PHE A 228 -0.98 -7.65 17.86
C PHE A 228 -2.45 -7.66 17.44
N ALA A 229 -2.83 -8.56 16.53
CA ALA A 229 -4.19 -8.63 15.99
C ALA A 229 -5.21 -9.14 17.01
N ILE A 230 -4.85 -10.15 17.83
CA ILE A 230 -5.79 -10.79 18.78
C ILE A 230 -6.48 -9.77 19.71
N PRO A 231 -5.76 -8.91 20.46
CA PRO A 231 -6.42 -7.95 21.36
C PRO A 231 -7.30 -6.93 20.64
N ARG A 232 -6.98 -6.59 19.38
CA ARG A 232 -7.82 -5.69 18.57
C ARG A 232 -9.13 -6.36 18.21
N ILE A 233 -9.08 -7.63 17.78
CA ILE A 233 -10.28 -8.43 17.51
C ILE A 233 -11.09 -8.64 18.78
N GLU A 234 -10.46 -8.94 19.92
CA GLU A 234 -11.15 -9.07 21.21
C GLU A 234 -11.87 -7.76 21.61
N LYS A 235 -11.22 -6.62 21.40
CA LYS A 235 -11.83 -5.30 21.59
C LYS A 235 -13.04 -5.11 20.67
N MET A 236 -12.92 -5.44 19.38
CA MET A 236 -14.04 -5.34 18.42
C MET A 236 -15.21 -6.24 18.81
N ILE A 237 -14.94 -7.46 19.30
CA ILE A 237 -15.98 -8.38 19.80
C ILE A 237 -16.70 -7.77 21.00
N LEU A 238 -15.97 -7.12 21.91
CA LEU A 238 -16.58 -6.45 23.05
C LEU A 238 -17.43 -5.26 22.62
N GLU A 239 -16.91 -4.41 21.73
CA GLU A 239 -17.64 -3.26 21.17
C GLU A 239 -18.90 -3.70 20.44
N GLU A 240 -18.83 -4.75 19.61
CA GLU A 240 -19.99 -5.25 18.86
C GLU A 240 -21.11 -5.77 19.78
N LYS A 241 -20.75 -6.41 20.90
CA LYS A 241 -21.74 -6.92 21.88
C LYS A 241 -22.53 -5.83 22.60
N ILE A 242 -21.98 -4.62 22.71
CA ILE A 242 -22.60 -3.52 23.46
C ILE A 242 -23.29 -2.48 22.57
N LYS A 243 -22.98 -2.47 21.27
CA LYS A 243 -23.56 -1.54 20.31
C LYS A 243 -24.99 -1.95 19.93
N ASP A 244 -25.85 -0.95 19.77
CA ASP A 244 -27.14 -1.12 19.08
C ASP A 244 -26.96 -0.80 17.60
N LEU A 245 -26.87 -1.84 16.77
CA LEU A 245 -26.61 -1.72 15.33
C LEU A 245 -27.78 -1.11 14.54
N ASN A 246 -28.94 -0.86 15.17
CA ASN A 246 -30.03 -0.13 14.53
C ASN A 246 -29.72 1.38 14.43
N VAL A 247 -28.82 1.89 15.27
CA VAL A 247 -28.52 3.33 15.38
C VAL A 247 -27.02 3.64 15.42
N GLN A 248 -26.16 2.63 15.46
CA GLN A 248 -24.69 2.78 15.48
C GLN A 248 -24.04 1.90 14.42
N ASP A 249 -22.93 2.37 13.86
CA ASP A 249 -22.14 1.59 12.92
C ASP A 249 -21.44 0.41 13.62
N SER A 250 -21.39 -0.72 12.92
CA SER A 250 -20.65 -1.91 13.36
C SER A 250 -19.19 -1.58 13.63
N SER A 251 -18.59 -2.29 14.57
CA SER A 251 -17.14 -2.29 14.82
C SER A 251 -16.36 -2.88 13.63
N LEU A 252 -17.07 -3.54 12.71
CA LEU A 252 -16.58 -3.99 11.40
C LEU A 252 -16.94 -3.03 10.26
N GLU A 253 -17.35 -1.78 10.54
CA GLU A 253 -17.61 -0.80 9.48
C GLU A 253 -16.32 -0.47 8.72
N ALA A 254 -16.24 -1.02 7.52
CA ALA A 254 -15.04 -1.06 6.71
C ALA A 254 -14.59 0.31 6.21
N ASN A 255 -15.48 1.32 6.19
CA ASN A 255 -15.10 2.69 5.82
C ASN A 255 -14.58 3.52 7.01
N ILE A 256 -14.91 3.14 8.25
CA ILE A 256 -14.45 3.82 9.46
C ILE A 256 -13.09 3.29 9.90
N ASN A 257 -12.92 1.98 9.94
CA ASN A 257 -11.67 1.35 10.38
C ASN A 257 -11.23 0.24 9.40
N PRO A 258 -10.68 0.63 8.24
CA PRO A 258 -10.46 -0.30 7.15
C PRO A 258 -9.30 -1.28 7.46
N HIS A 259 -8.35 -0.90 8.33
CA HIS A 259 -7.29 -1.80 8.80
C HIS A 259 -7.85 -2.90 9.71
N ASP A 260 -8.69 -2.57 10.70
CA ASP A 260 -9.30 -3.58 11.58
C ASP A 260 -10.26 -4.49 10.82
N TYR A 261 -11.00 -3.94 9.87
CA TYR A 261 -11.79 -4.75 8.95
C TYR A 261 -10.89 -5.71 8.13
N ALA A 262 -9.78 -5.21 7.59
CA ALA A 262 -8.83 -6.04 6.82
C ALA A 262 -8.15 -7.12 7.66
N LEU A 263 -7.87 -6.87 8.95
CA LEU A 263 -7.39 -7.90 9.88
C LEU A 263 -8.36 -9.08 9.94
N VAL A 264 -9.66 -8.82 10.05
CA VAL A 264 -10.70 -9.85 10.16
C VAL A 264 -10.99 -10.50 8.81
N ALA A 265 -11.38 -9.70 7.82
CA ALA A 265 -11.79 -10.19 6.50
C ALA A 265 -10.62 -10.82 5.74
N GLY A 266 -9.43 -10.20 5.79
CA GLY A 266 -8.23 -10.71 5.14
C GLY A 266 -7.72 -12.01 5.77
N LYS A 267 -7.67 -12.12 7.10
CA LYS A 267 -7.28 -13.37 7.79
C LYS A 267 -8.27 -14.50 7.48
N THR A 268 -9.56 -14.21 7.48
CA THR A 268 -10.61 -15.16 7.12
C THR A 268 -10.43 -15.65 5.68
N LEU A 269 -10.25 -14.72 4.74
CA LEU A 269 -10.03 -15.01 3.33
C LEU A 269 -8.76 -15.86 3.09
N LEU A 270 -7.64 -15.50 3.73
CA LEU A 270 -6.40 -16.26 3.65
C LEU A 270 -6.56 -17.70 4.17
N THR A 271 -7.33 -17.88 5.24
CA THR A 271 -7.51 -19.19 5.90
C THR A 271 -8.44 -20.09 5.08
N GLN A 272 -9.51 -19.54 4.51
CA GLN A 272 -10.50 -20.32 3.75
C GLN A 272 -10.09 -20.56 2.29
N SER A 273 -9.32 -19.66 1.68
CA SER A 273 -9.11 -19.67 0.21
C SER A 273 -7.66 -19.90 -0.25
N LEU A 274 -6.70 -20.03 0.68
CA LEU A 274 -5.23 -20.21 0.62
C LEU A 274 -4.41 -19.78 -0.63
N LYS A 275 -4.92 -19.85 -1.85
CA LYS A 275 -4.29 -19.37 -3.10
C LYS A 275 -5.20 -18.61 -4.08
N ASN A 276 -6.52 -18.65 -3.88
CA ASN A 276 -7.47 -18.01 -4.81
C ASN A 276 -7.88 -16.59 -4.40
N TRP A 277 -7.47 -16.13 -3.22
CA TRP A 277 -7.89 -14.83 -2.67
C TRP A 277 -7.59 -13.65 -3.61
N VAL A 278 -6.45 -13.67 -4.32
CA VAL A 278 -6.11 -12.64 -5.31
C VAL A 278 -7.18 -12.58 -6.38
N SER A 279 -7.59 -13.73 -6.93
CA SER A 279 -8.63 -13.82 -7.94
C SER A 279 -10.02 -13.42 -7.42
N ILE A 280 -10.29 -13.65 -6.13
CA ILE A 280 -11.55 -13.28 -5.47
C ILE A 280 -11.64 -11.76 -5.38
N LEU A 281 -10.56 -11.10 -4.93
CA LEU A 281 -10.56 -9.65 -4.75
C LEU A 281 -10.53 -8.91 -6.09
N ILE A 282 -9.68 -9.31 -7.05
CA ILE A 282 -9.54 -8.57 -8.32
C ILE A 282 -10.73 -8.75 -9.27
N LYS A 283 -11.64 -9.70 -9.01
CA LYS A 283 -12.82 -9.88 -9.84
C LYS A 283 -13.78 -8.71 -9.59
N PRO A 284 -14.21 -8.00 -10.65
CA PRO A 284 -15.21 -6.96 -10.50
C PRO A 284 -16.53 -7.55 -9.99
N LEU A 285 -17.17 -6.86 -9.05
CA LEU A 285 -18.53 -7.18 -8.61
C LEU A 285 -19.47 -7.02 -9.81
N ARG A 286 -20.03 -8.14 -10.28
CA ARG A 286 -21.11 -8.16 -11.25
C ARG A 286 -22.42 -8.19 -10.48
N LEU A 287 -23.28 -7.18 -10.68
CA LEU A 287 -24.67 -7.34 -10.29
C LEU A 287 -25.31 -8.33 -11.28
N THR A 288 -25.81 -9.44 -10.77
CA THR A 288 -26.69 -10.38 -11.48
C THR A 288 -28.13 -9.95 -11.35
#